data_AF-A0A7V7D9B2-F1
#
_entry.id   AF-A0A7V7D9B2-F1
#
_cell.length_a   1.000
_cell.length_b   1.000
_cell.length_c   1.000
_cell.angle_alpha   90.00
_cell.angle_beta   90.00
_cell.angle_gamma   90.00
#
_symmetry.space_group_name_H-M   'P 1'
#
loop_
_entity.id
_entity.type
_entity.pdbx_description
1 polymer ?
#
loop_
_entity_poly.entity_id
_entity_poly.type
_entity_poly.pdbx_seq_one_letter_code
_entity_poly.pdbx_strand_id
1 'polypeptide(L)' 'MKPIEVRVMDNDLEKAMRILKKKIQNDGLFKRLKLKKSYEKPSEFRRRKQREALRRKRIAASKANRER' A
#
# COMPACT_ATOMS: atom_id res chain seq x y z
N MET A 1 7.88 4.71 -13.06
CA MET A 1 6.64 4.83 -12.26
C MET A 1 5.57 5.36 -13.20
N LYS A 2 4.44 4.67 -13.38
CA LYS A 2 3.33 5.28 -14.15
C LYS A 2 2.71 6.40 -13.30
N PRO A 3 2.42 7.58 -13.88
CA PRO A 3 1.74 8.65 -13.14
C PRO A 3 0.37 8.18 -12.66
N ILE A 4 -0.01 8.55 -11.44
CA ILE A 4 -1.34 8.23 -10.89
C ILE A 4 -2.30 9.29 -11.42
N GLU A 5 -3.08 8.89 -12.43
CA GLU A 5 -4.07 9.77 -13.05
C GLU A 5 -5.49 9.18 -12.91
N VAL A 6 -6.47 10.07 -12.81
CA VAL A 6 -7.89 9.73 -12.80
C VAL A 6 -8.59 10.72 -13.74
N ARG A 7 -9.29 10.19 -14.75
CA ARG A 7 -10.16 10.98 -15.61
C ARG A 7 -11.51 11.16 -14.91
N VAL A 8 -12.02 12.37 -14.92
CA VAL A 8 -13.38 12.67 -14.44
C VAL A 8 -14.34 12.37 -15.59
N MET A 9 -15.39 11.60 -15.30
CA MET A 9 -16.49 11.35 -16.24
C MET A 9 -17.75 11.99 -15.67
N ASP A 10 -18.58 12.56 -16.53
CA ASP A 10 -19.91 13.08 -16.19
C ASP A 10 -19.92 14.16 -15.08
N ASN A 11 -18.83 14.93 -14.98
CA ASN A 11 -18.62 15.94 -13.92
C ASN A 11 -18.70 15.39 -12.47
N ASP A 12 -18.56 14.08 -12.28
CA ASP A 12 -18.58 13.46 -10.95
C ASP A 12 -17.19 13.55 -10.30
N LEU A 13 -16.93 14.70 -9.70
CA LEU A 13 -15.67 15.01 -9.02
C LEU A 13 -15.48 14.15 -7.76
N GLU A 14 -16.55 13.88 -7.01
CA GLU A 14 -16.47 13.15 -5.75
C GLU A 14 -16.02 11.71 -5.98
N LYS A 15 -16.59 11.05 -6.99
CA LYS A 15 -16.19 9.70 -7.37
C LYS A 15 -14.76 9.66 -7.90
N ALA A 16 -14.35 10.64 -8.71
CA ALA A 16 -12.97 10.76 -9.17
C ALA A 16 -11.99 10.88 -8.00
N MET A 17 -12.29 11.73 -7.01
CA MET A 17 -11.48 11.89 -5.80
C MET A 17 -11.40 10.61 -4.97
N ARG A 18 -12.51 9.89 -4.83
CA ARG A 18 -12.56 8.60 -4.14
C ARG A 18 -11.69 7.54 -4.83
N ILE A 19 -11.76 7.47 -6.16
CA ILE A 19 -10.94 6.55 -6.96
C ILE A 19 -9.45 6.92 -6.83
N LEU A 20 -9.12 8.20 -6.91
CA LEU A 20 -7.76 8.69 -6.76
C LEU A 20 -7.18 8.30 -5.40
N LYS A 21 -7.92 8.56 -4.32
CA LYS A 21 -7.54 8.17 -2.95
C LYS A 21 -7.29 6.67 -2.85
N LYS A 22 -8.17 5.83 -3.41
CA LYS A 22 -8.02 4.38 -3.42
C LYS A 22 -6.80 3.92 -4.24
N LYS A 23 -6.54 4.53 -5.40
CA LYS A 23 -5.33 4.25 -6.21
C LYS A 23 -4.05 4.58 -5.43
N ILE A 24 -4.00 5.74 -4.76
CA ILE A 24 -2.83 6.15 -3.96
C ILE A 24 -2.59 5.19 -2.78
N GLN A 25 -3.66 4.78 -2.11
CA GLN A 25 -3.58 3.82 -1.00
C GLN A 25 -3.09 2.44 -1.48
N ASN A 26 -3.58 1.95 -2.61
CA ASN A 26 -3.18 0.66 -3.19
C ASN A 26 -1.73 0.64 -3.65
N ASP A 27 -1.23 1.74 -4.25
CA ASP A 27 0.18 1.86 -4.64
C ASP A 27 1.12 1.88 -3.41
N GLY A 28 0.59 2.18 -2.22
CA GLY A 28 1.36 2.19 -0.98
C GLY A 28 2.37 3.33 -0.92
N LEU A 29 2.16 4.40 -1.69
CA LEU A 29 3.04 5.57 -1.80
C LEU A 29 3.35 6.16 -0.42
N PHE A 30 2.33 6.41 0.40
CA PHE A 30 2.50 6.95 1.74
C PHE A 30 3.35 6.05 2.65
N LYS A 31 3.23 4.73 2.51
CA LYS A 31 4.05 3.78 3.26
C LYS A 31 5.52 3.87 2.86
N ARG A 32 5.81 3.98 1.55
CA ARG A 32 7.18 4.16 1.04
C ARG A 32 7.77 5.51 1.48
N LEU A 33 6.98 6.59 1.40
CA LEU A 33 7.41 7.92 1.85
C LEU A 33 7.74 7.93 3.34
N LYS A 34 6.89 7.33 4.17
CA LYS A 34 7.13 7.22 5.62
C LYS A 34 8.40 6.41 5.92
N LEU A 35 8.64 5.32 5.20
CA LEU A 35 9.85 4.49 5.35
C LEU A 35 11.12 5.22 4.91
N LYS A 36 11.04 6.09 3.91
CA LYS A 36 12.19 6.84 3.38
C LYS A 36 12.45 8.17 4.10
N LYS A 37 11.58 8.58 5.04
CA LYS A 37 11.69 9.87 5.74
C LYS A 37 12.98 10.00 6.56
N SER A 38 13.48 8.88 7.08
CA SER A 38 14.71 8.82 7.88
C SER A 38 15.60 7.69 7.38
N TYR A 39 16.91 7.81 7.60
CA TYR A 39 17.83 6.71 7.36
C TYR A 39 17.48 5.52 8.28
N GLU A 40 17.41 4.32 7.70
CA GLU A 40 17.18 3.07 8.42
C GLU A 40 18.47 2.25 8.36
N LYS A 41 18.99 1.83 9.52
CA LYS A 41 20.22 1.04 9.56
C LYS A 41 20.00 -0.31 8.85
N PRO A 42 21.01 -0.88 8.14
CA PRO A 42 20.84 -2.14 7.41
C PRO A 42 20.36 -3.33 8.28
N SER A 43 20.72 -3.36 9.57
CA SER A 43 20.23 -4.35 10.52
C SER A 43 18.73 -4.20 10.82
N GLU A 44 18.24 -2.97 10.93
CA GLU A 44 16.84 -2.66 11.21
C GLU A 44 15.98 -2.96 9.99
N PHE A 45 16.48 -2.59 8.79
CA PHE A 45 15.87 -2.93 7.52
C PHE A 45 15.65 -4.44 7.38
N ARG A 46 16.68 -5.26 7.71
CA ARG A 46 16.59 -6.73 7.68
C ARG A 46 15.52 -7.25 8.64
N ARG A 47 15.52 -6.78 9.90
CA ARG A 47 14.50 -7.15 10.90
C ARG A 47 13.08 -6.76 10.47
N ARG A 48 12.89 -5.56 9.92
CA ARG A 48 11.61 -5.08 9.42
C ARG A 48 11.11 -5.94 8.25
N LYS A 49 11.98 -6.23 7.28
CA LYS A 49 11.63 -7.06 6.12
C LYS A 49 11.15 -8.45 6.54
N GLN A 50 11.84 -9.09 7.49
CA GLN A 50 11.43 -10.38 8.05
C GLN A 50 10.06 -10.29 8.73
N ARG A 51 9.84 -9.27 9.58
CA ARG A 51 8.57 -9.05 10.26
C ARG A 51 7.42 -8.81 9.27
N GLU A 52 7.64 -8.02 8.22
CA GLU A 52 6.64 -7.77 7.19
C GLU A 52 6.30 -9.04 6.38
N ALA A 53 7.29 -9.87 6.08
CA ALA A 53 7.07 -11.15 5.40
C ALA A 53 6.21 -12.10 6.25
N LEU A 54 6.52 -12.24 7.54
CA LEU A 54 5.72 -13.04 8.47
C LEU A 54 4.28 -12.51 8.59
N ARG A 55 4.11 -11.19 8.68
CA ARG A 55 2.78 -10.57 8.72
C ARG A 55 1.99 -10.86 7.44
N ARG A 56 2.61 -10.76 6.26
CA ARG A 56 1.95 -11.09 4.98
C ARG A 56 1.52 -12.55 4.93
N LYS A 57 2.37 -13.49 5.37
CA LYS A 57 2.04 -14.92 5.42
C LYS A 57 0.84 -15.18 6.34
N ARG A 58 0.81 -14.57 7.54
CA ARG A 58 -0.33 -14.69 8.48
C ARG A 58 -1.64 -14.18 7.90
N ILE A 59 -1.61 -13.02 7.23
CA ILE A 59 -2.81 -12.45 6.59
C ILE A 59 -3.29 -13.35 5.45
N ALA A 60 -2.39 -13.90 4.63
CA ALA A 60 -2.76 -14.80 3.54
C ALA A 60 -3.39 -16.10 4.06
N ALA A 61 -2.80 -16.70 5.10
CA ALA A 61 -3.35 -17.90 5.73
C ALA A 61 -4.74 -17.65 6.35
N SER A 62 -4.92 -16.52 7.05
CA SER A 62 -6.22 -16.15 7.62
C SER A 62 -7.31 -15.94 6.55
N LYS A 63 -6.96 -15.45 5.36
CA LYS A 63 -7.89 -15.33 4.23
C LYS A 63 -8.27 -16.70 3.67
N ALA A 64 -7.28 -17.56 3.42
CA ALA A 64 -7.52 -18.91 2.90
C ALA A 64 -8.42 -19.74 3.84
N ASN A 65 -8.26 -19.59 5.15
CA ASN A 65 -9.11 -20.26 6.15
C ASN A 65 -10.53 -19.72 6.21
N ARG A 66 -10.78 -18.49 5.74
CA ARG A 66 -12.12 -17.88 5.70
C ARG A 66 -12.89 -18.24 4.43
N GLU A 67 -12.16 -18.61 3.38
CA GLU A 67 -12.71 -19.04 2.08
C GLU A 67 -12.94 -20.56 2.02
N ARG A 68 -12.39 -21.33 2.97
CA ARG A 68 -12.76 -22.72 3.26
C ARG A 68 -13.97 -22.77 4.17
#